data_AF-A0A7J3BIR1-F1
#
_entry.id   AF-A0A7J3BIR1-F1
#
_cell.length_a   1.000
_cell.length_b   1.000
_cell.length_c   1.000
_cell.angle_alpha   90.00
_cell.angle_beta   90.00
_cell.angle_gamma   90.00
#
_symmetry.space_group_name_H-M   'P 1'
#
loop_
_entity.id
_entity.type
_entity.pdbx_description
1 polymer ?
#
loop_
_entity_poly.entity_id
_entity_poly.type
_entity_poly.pdbx_seq_one_letter_code
_entity_poly.pdbx_strand_id
1 'polypeptide(L)'
;MEIWIAVVQFKDSRYGEYVGKGSEYETIAALGSFLLNPNLVSIIKANELCDKFGIDTISTDEVIAWAIEAYEKGIITKEDIGGIELRWRDPDIIMKLIELSVLRKELVCY
;
A
#
# COMPACT_ATOMS: atom_id res chain seq x y z
N MET A 1 16.60 29.95 2.06
CA MET A 1 15.29 29.46 1.59
C MET A 1 14.96 28.26 2.46
N GLU A 2 14.14 28.45 3.49
CA GLU A 2 13.67 27.32 4.31
C GLU A 2 12.49 26.70 3.59
N ILE A 3 12.66 25.45 3.14
CA ILE A 3 11.58 24.66 2.57
C ILE A 3 10.87 24.03 3.77
N TRP A 4 9.64 24.47 4.05
CA TRP A 4 8.81 23.87 5.08
C TRP A 4 8.40 22.46 4.64
N ILE A 5 9.13 21.46 5.11
CA ILE A 5 8.74 20.07 4.96
C ILE A 5 7.75 19.75 6.07
N ALA A 6 6.54 19.32 5.72
CA ALA A 6 5.59 18.80 6.69
C ALA A 6 6.18 17.52 7.32
N VAL A 7 6.52 17.59 8.60
CA VAL A 7 6.94 16.43 9.40
C VAL A 7 5.72 15.85 10.09
N VAL A 8 5.52 14.54 9.94
CA VAL A 8 4.47 13.80 10.62
C VAL A 8 5.11 12.89 11.65
N GLN A 9 4.46 12.79 12.81
CA GLN A 9 4.86 11.90 13.89
C GLN A 9 3.64 11.14 14.42
N PHE A 10 3.82 9.84 14.67
CA PHE A 10 2.80 9.03 15.35
C PHE A 10 3.46 7.89 16.13
N LYS A 11 2.68 7.33 17.06
CA LYS A 11 2.98 6.07 17.74
C LYS A 11 1.80 5.14 17.56
N ASP A 12 2.06 3.99 16.97
CA ASP A 12 1.04 2.99 16.65
C ASP A 12 1.49 1.62 17.16
N SER A 13 0.56 0.82 17.70
CA SER A 13 0.89 -0.49 18.28
C SER A 13 1.39 -1.49 17.24
N ARG A 14 0.99 -1.33 15.98
CA ARG A 14 1.33 -2.23 14.88
C ARG A 14 2.54 -1.75 14.10
N TYR A 15 2.62 -0.45 13.82
CA TYR A 15 3.69 0.12 12.99
C TYR A 15 4.83 0.77 13.77
N GLY A 16 4.71 0.82 15.10
CA GLY A 16 5.71 1.43 15.98
C GLY A 16 5.65 2.95 15.98
N GLU A 17 6.79 3.56 16.30
CA GLU A 17 6.96 5.01 16.27
C GLU A 17 7.49 5.43 14.90
N TYR A 18 6.94 6.52 14.36
CA TYR A 18 7.37 7.12 13.10
C TYR A 18 7.58 8.61 13.29
N VAL A 19 8.68 9.12 12.76
CA VAL A 19 8.97 10.55 12.61
C VAL A 19 9.60 10.73 11.24
N GLY A 20 8.92 11.44 10.34
CA GLY A 20 9.40 11.56 8.97
C GLY A 20 8.56 12.52 8.12
N LYS A 21 8.78 12.47 6.82
CA LYS A 21 8.05 13.30 5.85
C LYS A 21 6.59 12.85 5.78
N GLY A 22 5.66 13.80 5.80
CA GLY A 22 4.27 13.51 5.46
C GLY A 22 4.11 13.01 4.03
N SER A 23 3.06 12.25 3.79
CA SER A 23 2.67 11.84 2.44
C SER A 23 2.06 13.00 1.66
N GLU A 24 2.33 13.06 0.37
CA GLU A 24 1.73 14.06 -0.53
C GLU A 24 0.24 13.75 -0.76
N TYR A 25 -0.52 14.72 -1.28
CA TYR A 25 -1.96 14.58 -1.51
C TYR A 25 -2.27 13.37 -2.40
N GLU A 26 -1.54 13.23 -3.51
CA GLU A 26 -1.71 12.16 -4.49
C GLU A 26 -1.49 10.79 -3.84
N THR A 27 -0.46 10.66 -3.01
CA THR A 27 -0.17 9.44 -2.27
C THR A 27 -1.29 9.09 -1.29
N ILE A 28 -1.84 10.08 -0.58
CA ILE A 28 -2.94 9.86 0.36
C ILE A 28 -4.21 9.43 -0.40
N ALA A 29 -4.49 10.03 -1.55
CA ALA A 29 -5.62 9.66 -2.40
C ALA A 29 -5.46 8.23 -2.96
N ALA A 30 -4.28 7.93 -3.51
CA ALA A 30 -3.89 6.65 -4.08
C ALA A 30 -3.98 5.51 -3.05
N LEU A 31 -3.18 5.57 -1.99
CA LEU A 31 -3.07 4.49 -1.00
C LEU A 31 -4.21 4.51 0.04
N GLY A 32 -5.04 5.54 0.02
CA GLY A 32 -6.22 5.72 0.86
C GLY A 32 -7.51 5.50 0.08
N SER A 33 -8.04 6.58 -0.49
CA SER A 33 -9.37 6.60 -1.11
C SER A 33 -9.57 5.57 -2.22
N PHE A 34 -8.60 5.39 -3.12
CA PHE A 34 -8.75 4.46 -4.26
C PHE A 34 -8.70 2.99 -3.84
N LEU A 35 -8.05 2.69 -2.72
CA LEU A 35 -8.02 1.35 -2.11
C LEU A 35 -9.05 1.17 -0.99
N LEU A 36 -9.92 2.18 -0.80
CA LEU A 36 -10.90 2.27 0.29
C LEU A 36 -10.28 2.13 1.68
N ASN A 37 -9.01 2.48 1.86
CA ASN A 37 -8.25 2.38 3.11
C ASN A 37 -8.37 3.68 3.94
N PRO A 38 -9.15 3.70 5.04
CA PRO A 38 -9.30 4.90 5.87
C PRO A 38 -8.17 5.07 6.89
N ASN A 39 -7.23 4.12 6.96
CA ASN A 39 -6.19 4.13 7.99
C ASN A 39 -4.99 4.98 7.56
N LEU A 40 -4.97 6.23 8.03
CA LEU A 40 -3.89 7.17 7.73
C LEU A 40 -2.50 6.68 8.15
N VAL A 41 -2.39 5.94 9.26
CA VAL A 41 -1.12 5.36 9.70
C VAL A 41 -0.62 4.33 8.69
N SER A 42 -1.50 3.45 8.21
CA SER A 42 -1.18 2.49 7.16
C SER A 42 -0.78 3.19 5.85
N ILE A 43 -1.46 4.28 5.46
CA ILE A 43 -1.14 5.07 4.27
C ILE A 43 0.28 5.63 4.36
N ILE A 44 0.64 6.24 5.48
CA ILE A 44 1.98 6.80 5.68
C ILE A 44 3.05 5.70 5.63
N LYS A 45 2.78 4.54 6.23
CA LYS A 45 3.72 3.40 6.20
C LYS A 45 3.83 2.76 4.81
N ALA A 46 2.74 2.72 4.04
CA ALA A 46 2.76 2.27 2.67
C ALA A 46 3.54 3.24 1.77
N ASN A 47 3.40 4.55 1.99
CA ASN A 47 4.24 5.55 1.34
C ASN A 47 5.73 5.38 1.67
N GLU A 48 6.07 5.23 2.95
CA GLU A 48 7.46 4.99 3.37
C GLU A 48 8.03 3.73 2.71
N LEU A 49 7.20 2.70 2.53
CA LEU A 49 7.59 1.47 1.85
C LEU A 49 7.84 1.70 0.36
N CYS A 50 6.97 2.46 -0.32
CA CYS A 50 7.16 2.86 -1.72
C CYS A 50 8.42 3.69 -1.90
N ASP A 51 8.65 4.68 -1.03
CA ASP A 51 9.88 5.50 -1.00
C ASP A 51 11.12 4.63 -0.84
N LYS A 52 11.08 3.67 0.10
CA LYS A 52 12.19 2.74 0.36
C LYS A 52 12.50 1.85 -0.84
N PHE A 53 11.48 1.43 -1.57
CA PHE A 53 11.65 0.60 -2.76
C PHE A 53 11.86 1.40 -4.06
N GLY A 54 11.68 2.72 -4.01
CA GLY A 54 11.82 3.59 -5.17
C GLY A 54 10.72 3.37 -6.22
N ILE A 55 9.50 3.06 -5.79
CA ILE A 55 8.34 2.88 -6.68
C ILE A 55 7.33 4.02 -6.52
N ASP A 56 6.61 4.31 -7.59
CA ASP A 56 5.58 5.36 -7.61
C ASP A 56 4.30 4.90 -6.91
N THR A 57 3.78 5.71 -5.99
CA THR A 57 2.59 5.37 -5.21
C THR A 57 1.32 5.31 -6.05
N ILE A 58 1.23 6.12 -7.13
CA ILE A 58 0.05 6.17 -8.01
C ILE A 58 -0.02 4.89 -8.84
N SER A 59 1.04 4.58 -9.59
CA SER A 59 1.11 3.35 -10.38
C SER A 59 0.97 2.09 -9.50
N THR A 60 1.44 2.16 -8.25
CA THR A 60 1.31 1.06 -7.29
C THR A 60 -0.14 0.85 -6.86
N ASP A 61 -0.91 1.92 -6.58
CA ASP A 61 -2.31 1.77 -6.20
C ASP A 61 -3.17 1.25 -7.36
N GLU A 62 -2.92 1.73 -8.58
CA GLU A 62 -3.66 1.30 -9.77
C GLU A 62 -3.53 -0.22 -9.98
N VAL A 63 -2.32 -0.78 -9.83
CA VAL A 63 -2.07 -2.22 -9.97
C VAL A 63 -2.75 -3.00 -8.85
N ILE A 64 -2.72 -2.50 -7.62
CA ILE A 64 -3.37 -3.15 -6.47
C ILE A 64 -4.89 -3.14 -6.62
N ALA A 65 -5.46 -1.99 -6.96
CA ALA A 65 -6.89 -1.83 -7.20
C ALA A 65 -7.37 -2.76 -8.32
N TRP A 66 -6.63 -2.81 -9.44
CA TRP A 66 -6.91 -3.73 -10.53
C TRP A 66 -6.88 -5.19 -10.08
N ALA A 67 -5.89 -5.59 -9.28
CA ALA A 67 -5.79 -6.98 -8.80
C ALA A 67 -6.97 -7.35 -7.90
N ILE A 68 -7.36 -6.46 -6.98
CA ILE A 68 -8.51 -6.69 -6.09
C ILE A 68 -9.81 -6.77 -6.93
N GLU A 69 -10.02 -5.86 -7.88
CA GLU A 69 -11.22 -5.85 -8.72
C GLU A 69 -11.29 -7.08 -9.63
N ALA A 70 -10.17 -7.49 -10.23
CA ALA A 70 -10.07 -8.69 -11.03
C ALA A 70 -10.39 -9.94 -10.21
N TYR A 71 -9.97 -9.97 -8.94
CA TYR A 71 -10.28 -11.06 -8.01
C TYR A 71 -11.77 -11.11 -7.66
N GLU A 72 -12.38 -9.96 -7.32
CA GLU A 72 -13.83 -9.89 -7.04
C GLU A 72 -14.68 -10.30 -8.24
N LYS A 73 -14.21 -10.00 -9.46
CA LYS A 73 -14.87 -10.40 -10.71
C LYS A 73 -14.58 -11.86 -11.13
N GLY A 74 -13.74 -12.58 -10.40
CA GLY A 74 -13.34 -13.95 -10.72
C GLY A 74 -12.47 -14.08 -11.98
N ILE A 75 -11.84 -12.98 -12.42
CA ILE A 75 -10.87 -12.98 -13.54
C ILE A 75 -9.55 -13.61 -13.09
N ILE A 76 -9.14 -13.33 -11.84
CA ILE A 76 -8.07 -14.04 -11.16
C ILE A 76 -8.65 -14.80 -9.98
N THR A 77 -8.15 -16.01 -9.75
CA THR A 77 -8.61 -16.93 -8.71
C THR A 77 -7.62 -16.93 -7.54
N LYS A 78 -8.03 -17.53 -6.42
CA LYS A 78 -7.18 -17.67 -5.23
C LYS A 78 -5.92 -18.49 -5.54
N GLU A 79 -6.06 -19.45 -6.45
CA GLU A 79 -4.99 -20.31 -6.95
C GLU A 79 -3.96 -19.52 -7.77
N ASP A 80 -4.41 -18.56 -8.59
CA ASP A 80 -3.52 -17.70 -9.39
C ASP A 80 -2.65 -16.77 -8.53
N ILE A 81 -3.12 -16.47 -7.31
CA ILE A 81 -2.46 -15.59 -6.35
C ILE A 81 -1.97 -16.34 -5.10
N GLY A 82 -1.59 -17.62 -5.29
CA GLY A 82 -0.90 -18.46 -4.32
C GLY A 82 -1.58 -18.53 -2.94
N GLY A 83 -2.91 -18.60 -2.94
CA GLY A 83 -3.72 -18.79 -1.75
C GLY A 83 -4.08 -17.50 -1.00
N ILE A 84 -3.65 -16.34 -1.49
CA ILE A 84 -3.96 -15.05 -0.87
C ILE A 84 -5.42 -14.70 -1.18
N GLU A 85 -6.13 -14.13 -0.22
CA GLU A 85 -7.46 -13.58 -0.45
C GLU A 85 -7.35 -12.06 -0.58
N LEU A 86 -7.67 -11.52 -1.76
CA LEU A 86 -7.65 -10.08 -1.99
C LEU A 86 -8.97 -9.45 -1.56
N ARG A 87 -8.86 -8.34 -0.84
CA ARG A 87 -10.02 -7.59 -0.34
C ARG A 87 -9.73 -6.10 -0.36
N TRP A 88 -10.73 -5.31 -0.71
CA TRP A 88 -10.69 -3.86 -0.51
C TRP A 88 -10.56 -3.52 0.97
N ARG A 89 -10.01 -2.34 1.28
CA ARG A 89 -9.90 -1.83 2.65
C ARG A 89 -9.09 -2.74 3.58
N ASP A 90 -8.14 -3.50 3.04
CA ASP A 90 -7.25 -4.35 3.84
C ASP A 90 -5.81 -3.82 3.80
N PRO A 91 -5.36 -3.06 4.82
CA PRO A 91 -3.99 -2.59 4.95
C PRO A 91 -2.92 -3.67 4.81
N ASP A 92 -3.20 -4.90 5.25
CA ASP A 92 -2.24 -6.00 5.29
C ASP A 92 -1.99 -6.49 3.87
N ILE A 93 -3.08 -6.64 3.10
CA ILE A 93 -3.03 -6.99 1.69
C ILE A 93 -2.33 -5.89 0.89
N ILE A 94 -2.65 -4.61 1.14
CA ILE A 94 -1.98 -3.49 0.45
C ILE A 94 -0.47 -3.54 0.66
N MET A 95 -0.02 -3.62 1.92
CA MET A 95 1.42 -3.70 2.24
C MET A 95 2.08 -4.94 1.61
N LYS A 96 1.42 -6.09 1.67
CA LYS A 96 1.94 -7.34 1.11
C LYS A 96 2.07 -7.28 -0.42
N LEU A 97 1.09 -6.69 -1.10
CA LEU A 97 1.12 -6.52 -2.55
C LEU A 97 2.22 -5.54 -3.00
N ILE A 98 2.50 -4.50 -2.21
CA ILE A 98 3.64 -3.60 -2.47
C ILE A 98 4.97 -4.39 -2.44
N GLU A 99 5.19 -5.17 -1.38
CA GLU A 99 6.43 -5.97 -1.25
C GLU A 99 6.59 -7.00 -2.37
N LEU A 100 5.52 -7.71 -2.71
CA LEU A 100 5.56 -8.76 -3.75
C LEU A 100 5.78 -8.16 -5.14
N SER A 101 5.14 -7.02 -5.43
CA SER A 101 5.32 -6.27 -6.68
C SER A 101 6.79 -5.93 -6.93
N VAL A 102 7.51 -5.46 -5.90
CA VAL A 102 8.92 -5.08 -5.98
C VAL A 102 9.84 -6.29 -6.09
N LEU A 103 9.58 -7.33 -5.31
CA LEU A 103 10.42 -8.53 -5.28
C LEU A 103 10.28 -9.39 -6.55
N ARG A 104 9.32 -9.07 -7.44
CA ARG A 104 8.98 -9.88 -8.63
C ARG A 104 8.76 -11.35 -8.26
N LYS A 105 8.19 -11.59 -7.07
CA LYS A 105 7.87 -12.91 -6.58
C LYS A 105 6.44 -13.24 -6.95
N GLU A 106 6.21 -14.51 -7.26
CA GLU A 106 4.86 -15.06 -7.32
C GLU A 106 4.17 -14.85 -5.97
N LEU A 107 2.84 -14.70 -5.99
CA LEU A 107 1.99 -14.44 -4.82
C LEU A 107 1.86 -15.67 -3.91
N VAL A 108 2.95 -16.35 -3.58
CA VAL A 108 2.95 -17.62 -2.85
C VAL A 108 2.97 -17.38 -1.34
N CYS A 109 2.00 -17.91 -0.61
CA CYS A 109 2.07 -18.02 0.85
C CYS A 109 3.01 -19.17 1.27
N TYR A 110 3.92 -18.90 2.21
CA TYR A 110 4.60 -19.92 3.01
C TYR A 110 3.87 -20.14 4.33
#